data_AF-A0A9R1D5L0-F1
#
_entry.id   AF-A0A9R1D5L0-F1
#
_cell.length_a   1.000
_cell.length_b   1.000
_cell.length_c   1.000
_cell.angle_alpha   90.00
_cell.angle_beta   90.00
_cell.angle_gamma   90.00
#
_symmetry.space_group_name_H-M   'P 1'
#
loop_
_entity.id
_entity.type
_entity.pdbx_description
1 polymer ?
#
loop_
_entity_poly.entity_id
_entity_poly.type
_entity_poly.pdbx_seq_one_letter_code
_entity_poly.pdbx_strand_id
1 'polypeptide(L)'
;MELTRRDAAAALAAIGATGGIALGVRRNEREGSSSEPNTSASDGGVRATLIAVAEVVYPTEVSGIEAFVDGFLEGRLAGGDHASGIRTAVTELDEHALSWYDRRVTELSREERDRLLREVGADSAEEDPNGTTAERIRYYVVNELLLALYTAPTGGELVGIENPQGHAGGAESYTQGSR
;
A
#
# COMPACT_ATOMS: atom_id res chain seq x y z
N MET A 1 15.33 7.09 -8.45
CA MET A 1 14.12 7.93 -8.56
C MET A 1 13.57 8.11 -7.16
N GLU A 2 13.17 9.32 -6.79
CA GLU A 2 12.76 9.62 -5.42
C GLU A 2 11.23 9.72 -5.36
N LEU A 3 10.60 8.87 -4.55
CA LEU A 3 9.18 8.99 -4.23
C LEU A 3 8.99 10.09 -3.18
N THR A 4 8.06 10.99 -3.46
CA THR A 4 7.78 12.14 -2.60
C THR A 4 6.37 12.09 -2.03
N ARG A 5 6.09 12.93 -1.02
CA ARG A 5 4.72 13.12 -0.51
C ARG A 5 3.76 13.64 -1.59
N ARG A 6 4.26 14.39 -2.57
CA ARG A 6 3.44 14.85 -3.71
C ARG A 6 3.00 13.66 -4.56
N ASP A 7 3.88 12.68 -4.74
CA ASP A 7 3.56 11.45 -5.46
C ASP A 7 2.54 10.62 -4.69
N ALA A 8 2.62 10.58 -3.36
CA ALA A 8 1.61 9.93 -2.54
C ALA A 8 0.23 10.58 -2.71
N ALA A 9 0.17 11.93 -2.74
CA ALA A 9 -1.07 12.65 -2.99
C ALA A 9 -1.62 12.42 -4.41
N ALA A 10 -0.73 12.33 -5.42
CA ALA A 10 -1.11 12.03 -6.80
C ALA A 10 -1.64 10.59 -6.95
N ALA A 11 -0.96 9.62 -6.33
CA ALA A 11 -1.38 8.22 -6.26
C ALA A 11 -2.78 8.10 -5.63
N LEU A 12 -3.00 8.75 -4.49
CA LEU A 12 -4.31 8.82 -3.84
C LEU A 12 -5.38 9.47 -4.73
N ALA A 13 -5.05 10.56 -5.43
CA ALA A 13 -5.98 11.23 -6.33
C ALA A 13 -6.37 10.34 -7.53
N ALA A 14 -5.45 9.54 -8.06
CA ALA A 14 -5.71 8.61 -9.15
C ALA A 14 -6.70 7.51 -8.75
N ILE A 15 -6.61 7.02 -7.51
CA ILE A 15 -7.53 6.02 -6.95
C ILE A 15 -8.90 6.65 -6.65
N GLY A 16 -8.92 7.92 -6.22
CA GLY A 16 -10.14 8.69 -5.94
C GLY A 16 -10.93 9.15 -7.17
N ALA A 17 -10.40 9.00 -8.39
CA ALA A 17 -11.07 9.47 -9.61
C ALA A 17 -12.21 8.56 -10.10
N THR A 18 -12.31 7.32 -9.60
CA THR A 18 -13.38 6.36 -9.98
C THR A 18 -14.47 6.18 -8.90
N GLY A 19 -14.24 6.68 -7.67
CA GLY A 19 -15.21 6.67 -6.58
C GLY A 19 -15.51 8.09 -6.12
N GLY A 20 -16.66 8.63 -6.51
CA GLY A 20 -17.04 10.02 -6.31
C GLY A 20 -16.76 10.57 -4.91
N ILE A 21 -16.22 11.79 -4.89
CA ILE A 21 -16.12 12.65 -3.73
C ILE A 21 -17.52 12.86 -3.13
N ALA A 22 -17.87 12.11 -2.09
CA ALA A 22 -18.94 12.46 -1.19
C ALA A 22 -18.34 13.33 -0.07
N LEU A 23 -18.17 14.63 -0.35
CA LEU A 23 -18.07 15.64 0.71
C LEU A 23 -19.42 15.70 1.42
N GLY A 24 -19.59 14.80 2.40
CA GLY A 24 -20.79 14.69 3.21
C GLY A 24 -20.41 14.61 4.68
N VAL A 25 -20.22 15.77 5.32
CA VAL A 25 -20.19 15.88 6.78
C VAL A 25 -21.50 15.31 7.33
N ARG A 26 -21.45 14.22 8.09
CA ARG A 26 -22.40 13.97 9.19
C ARG A 26 -21.85 12.95 10.19
N ARG A 27 -21.49 13.49 11.36
CA ARG A 27 -21.42 12.82 12.65
C ARG A 27 -22.70 12.00 12.88
N ASN A 28 -22.58 10.71 13.16
CA ASN A 28 -23.53 10.01 14.02
C ASN A 28 -22.87 8.82 14.71
N GLU A 29 -23.02 8.79 16.03
CA GLU A 29 -22.61 7.71 16.92
C GLU A 29 -23.39 6.43 16.60
N ARG A 30 -22.70 5.29 16.57
CA ARG A 30 -23.30 3.98 16.87
C ARG A 30 -22.31 3.13 17.64
N GLU A 31 -22.57 3.06 18.94
CA GLU A 31 -22.08 2.06 19.86
C GLU A 31 -22.68 0.69 19.48
N GLY A 32 -21.84 -0.34 19.43
CA GLY A 32 -22.22 -1.70 19.06
C GLY A 32 -21.06 -2.66 19.31
N SER A 33 -20.83 -2.96 20.58
CA SER A 33 -19.83 -3.91 21.05
C SER A 33 -20.11 -5.34 20.56
N SER A 34 -19.09 -5.98 20.00
CA SER A 34 -18.94 -7.44 19.98
C SER A 34 -17.44 -7.72 20.03
N SER A 35 -16.97 -8.13 21.21
CA SER A 35 -15.57 -8.41 21.50
C SER A 35 -15.18 -9.82 21.04
N GLU A 36 -14.19 -9.91 20.16
CA GLU A 36 -13.16 -10.94 20.19
C GLU A 36 -11.80 -10.23 20.15
N PRO A 37 -10.90 -10.42 21.13
CA PRO A 37 -9.60 -9.77 21.11
C PRO A 37 -8.61 -10.61 20.27
N ASN A 38 -8.81 -10.65 18.95
CA ASN A 38 -7.68 -10.81 18.04
C ASN A 38 -7.18 -9.39 17.78
N THR A 39 -6.14 -8.99 18.49
CA THR A 39 -5.70 -7.58 18.51
C THR A 39 -5.05 -7.26 17.16
N SER A 40 -5.86 -6.90 16.16
CA SER A 40 -5.37 -6.43 14.87
C SER A 40 -4.30 -5.36 15.07
N ALA A 41 -3.28 -5.37 14.20
CA ALA A 41 -2.17 -4.44 14.26
C ALA A 41 -2.64 -2.98 14.35
N SER A 42 -2.03 -2.23 15.27
CA SER A 42 -2.23 -0.78 15.37
C SER A 42 -1.81 -0.07 14.07
N ASP A 43 -2.39 1.09 13.78
CA ASP A 43 -2.09 1.84 12.55
C ASP A 43 -0.58 2.16 12.40
N GLY A 44 0.10 2.46 13.51
CA GLY A 44 1.55 2.66 13.50
C GLY A 44 2.32 1.38 13.15
N GLY A 45 1.89 0.23 13.69
CA GLY A 45 2.46 -1.08 13.35
C GLY A 45 2.21 -1.45 11.89
N VAL A 46 1.00 -1.21 11.38
CA VAL A 46 0.64 -1.43 9.97
C VAL A 46 1.52 -0.62 9.03
N ARG A 47 1.71 0.68 9.32
CA ARG A 47 2.59 1.54 8.54
C ARG A 47 4.02 1.02 8.52
N ALA A 48 4.57 0.71 9.69
CA ALA A 48 5.94 0.22 9.80
C ALA A 48 6.14 -1.09 9.01
N THR A 49 5.20 -2.04 9.12
CA THR A 49 5.26 -3.30 8.36
C THR A 49 5.14 -3.07 6.86
N LEU A 50 4.21 -2.23 6.40
CA LEU A 50 4.07 -1.94 4.97
C LEU A 50 5.28 -1.20 4.38
N ILE A 51 5.91 -0.30 5.14
CA ILE A 51 7.18 0.33 4.75
C ILE A 51 8.29 -0.74 4.62
N ALA A 52 8.41 -1.62 5.61
CA ALA A 52 9.40 -2.70 5.60
C ALA A 52 9.22 -3.67 4.42
N VAL A 53 7.96 -3.96 4.03
CA VAL A 53 7.64 -4.78 2.85
C VAL A 53 7.88 -4.02 1.55
N ALA A 54 7.61 -2.71 1.51
CA ALA A 54 7.86 -1.88 0.32
C ALA A 54 9.34 -1.88 -0.08
N GLU A 55 10.28 -1.96 0.87
CA GLU A 55 11.71 -2.11 0.58
C GLU A 55 12.04 -3.36 -0.25
N VAL A 56 11.20 -4.41 -0.16
CA VAL A 56 11.33 -5.64 -0.94
C VAL A 56 10.62 -5.54 -2.27
N VAL A 57 9.36 -5.09 -2.24
CA VAL A 57 8.46 -5.07 -3.40
C VAL A 57 8.85 -4.00 -4.41
N TYR A 58 9.40 -2.86 -3.96
CA TYR A 58 9.82 -1.79 -4.84
C TYR A 58 11.20 -2.06 -5.46
N PRO A 59 11.42 -1.60 -6.71
CA PRO A 59 12.74 -1.63 -7.32
C PRO A 59 13.78 -0.91 -6.45
N THR A 60 15.01 -1.41 -6.43
CA THR A 60 16.11 -0.85 -5.61
C THR A 60 16.51 0.58 -5.98
N GLU A 61 16.14 1.01 -7.17
CA GLU A 61 16.35 2.35 -7.73
C GLU A 61 15.43 3.40 -7.11
N VAL A 62 14.42 2.97 -6.34
CA VAL A 62 13.45 3.82 -5.66
C VAL A 62 13.95 4.23 -4.28
N SER A 63 13.94 5.54 -4.01
CA SER A 63 14.20 6.12 -2.69
C SER A 63 12.95 6.85 -2.16
N GLY A 64 12.96 7.27 -0.89
CA GLY A 64 11.85 8.02 -0.29
C GLY A 64 10.63 7.17 0.12
N ILE A 65 10.80 5.85 0.20
CA ILE A 65 9.73 4.86 0.45
C ILE A 65 8.91 5.20 1.70
N GLU A 66 9.57 5.48 2.82
CA GLU A 66 8.91 5.75 4.10
C GLU A 66 7.89 6.89 4.00
N ALA A 67 8.33 8.08 3.57
CA ALA A 67 7.46 9.26 3.50
C ALA A 67 6.32 9.09 2.48
N PHE A 68 6.57 8.34 1.41
CA PHE A 68 5.58 8.05 0.39
C PHE A 68 4.50 7.07 0.88
N VAL A 69 4.90 5.91 1.39
CA VAL A 69 3.99 4.88 1.89
C VAL A 69 3.18 5.42 3.08
N ASP A 70 3.81 6.18 3.97
CA ASP A 70 3.13 6.79 5.11
C ASP A 70 2.01 7.76 4.66
N GLY A 71 2.31 8.64 3.69
CA GLY A 71 1.31 9.53 3.11
C GLY A 71 0.19 8.79 2.39
N PHE A 72 0.52 7.72 1.65
CA PHE A 72 -0.45 6.90 0.94
C PHE A 72 -1.42 6.17 1.88
N LEU A 73 -0.94 5.74 3.06
CA LEU A 73 -1.74 4.99 4.02
C LEU A 73 -2.64 5.88 4.89
N GLU A 74 -2.39 7.19 4.98
CA GLU A 74 -3.21 8.14 5.77
C GLU A 74 -4.71 8.07 5.43
N GLY A 75 -5.07 8.17 4.15
CA GLY A 75 -6.46 8.05 3.73
C GLY A 75 -7.01 6.63 3.80
N ARG A 76 -6.15 5.62 3.60
CA ARG A 76 -6.55 4.21 3.52
C ARG A 76 -6.85 3.56 4.85
N LEU A 77 -6.16 3.99 5.92
CA LEU A 77 -6.35 3.42 7.25
C LEU A 77 -7.47 4.12 8.03
N ALA A 78 -8.05 5.20 7.49
CA ALA A 78 -9.06 6.01 8.18
C ALA A 78 -10.37 5.25 8.54
N GLY A 79 -10.66 4.11 7.90
CA GLY A 79 -11.75 3.21 8.30
C GLY A 79 -12.35 2.39 7.16
N GLY A 80 -13.35 1.57 7.49
CA GLY A 80 -14.07 0.70 6.55
C GLY A 80 -13.44 -0.68 6.37
N ASP A 81 -14.14 -1.54 5.64
CA ASP A 81 -13.78 -2.95 5.47
C ASP A 81 -12.38 -3.13 4.86
N HIS A 82 -12.01 -2.25 3.94
CA HIS A 82 -10.68 -2.26 3.32
C HIS A 82 -9.56 -2.02 4.34
N ALA A 83 -9.73 -1.02 5.20
CA ALA A 83 -8.77 -0.72 6.25
C ALA A 83 -8.65 -1.86 7.28
N SER A 84 -9.77 -2.54 7.57
CA SER A 84 -9.78 -3.75 8.40
C SER A 84 -9.03 -4.90 7.71
N GLY A 85 -9.24 -5.10 6.42
CA GLY A 85 -8.54 -6.11 5.61
C GLY A 85 -7.02 -5.92 5.62
N ILE A 86 -6.54 -4.67 5.47
CA ILE A 86 -5.12 -4.33 5.61
C ILE A 86 -4.59 -4.71 6.99
N ARG A 87 -5.27 -4.31 8.07
CA ARG A 87 -4.83 -4.62 9.44
C ARG A 87 -4.76 -6.13 9.70
N THR A 88 -5.75 -6.88 9.21
CA THR A 88 -5.79 -8.34 9.35
C THR A 88 -4.64 -8.99 8.57
N ALA A 89 -4.46 -8.65 7.29
CA ALA A 89 -3.39 -9.23 6.47
C ALA A 89 -1.99 -8.92 7.03
N VAL A 90 -1.76 -7.70 7.54
CA VAL A 90 -0.50 -7.37 8.22
C VAL A 90 -0.31 -8.18 9.49
N THR A 91 -1.35 -8.37 10.29
CA THR A 91 -1.28 -9.18 11.52
C THR A 91 -0.89 -10.61 11.18
N GLU A 92 -1.53 -11.21 10.17
CA GLU A 92 -1.24 -12.57 9.70
C GLU A 92 0.20 -12.72 9.18
N LEU A 93 0.69 -11.73 8.42
CA LEU A 93 2.08 -11.73 7.95
C LEU A 93 3.08 -11.64 9.12
N ASP A 94 2.80 -10.80 10.12
CA ASP A 94 3.63 -10.69 11.34
C ASP A 94 3.59 -11.98 12.16
N GLU A 95 2.45 -12.66 12.24
CA GLU A 95 2.33 -13.98 12.89
C GLU A 95 3.16 -15.05 12.18
N HIS A 96 3.19 -15.06 10.84
CA HIS A 96 4.07 -15.95 10.08
C HIS A 96 5.55 -15.63 10.31
N ALA A 97 5.93 -14.35 10.33
CA ALA A 97 7.29 -13.93 10.64
C ALA A 97 7.73 -14.38 12.03
N LEU A 98 6.88 -14.17 13.04
CA LEU A 98 7.15 -14.61 14.41
C LEU A 98 7.26 -16.14 14.51
N SER A 99 6.39 -16.87 13.82
CA SER A 99 6.38 -18.34 13.84
C SER A 99 7.63 -18.96 13.19
N TRP A 100 8.14 -18.37 12.12
CA TRP A 100 9.23 -18.97 11.33
C TRP A 100 10.61 -18.35 11.60
N TYR A 101 10.65 -17.11 12.07
CA TYR A 101 11.89 -16.32 12.24
C TYR A 101 12.07 -15.73 13.65
N ASP A 102 11.13 -15.98 14.57
CA ASP A 102 11.11 -15.47 15.96
C ASP A 102 11.23 -13.93 16.06
N ARG A 103 10.88 -13.22 14.97
CA ARG A 103 11.03 -11.77 14.81
C ARG A 103 9.83 -11.20 14.06
N ARG A 104 9.53 -9.92 14.30
CA ARG A 104 8.51 -9.20 13.53
C ARG A 104 9.01 -8.92 12.12
N VAL A 105 8.10 -8.67 11.17
CA VAL A 105 8.48 -8.34 9.77
C VAL A 105 9.43 -7.14 9.72
N THR A 106 9.22 -6.14 10.57
CA THR A 106 10.06 -4.93 10.64
C THR A 106 11.50 -5.19 11.09
N GLU A 107 11.76 -6.31 11.78
CA GLU A 107 13.07 -6.70 12.32
C GLU A 107 13.82 -7.67 11.40
N LEU A 108 13.16 -8.20 10.37
CA LEU A 108 13.77 -9.06 9.36
C LEU A 108 14.65 -8.24 8.40
N SER A 109 15.70 -8.87 7.86
CA SER A 109 16.46 -8.29 6.74
C SER A 109 15.59 -8.23 5.48
N ARG A 110 16.00 -7.43 4.49
CA ARG A 110 15.29 -7.35 3.19
C ARG A 110 15.15 -8.73 2.53
N GLU A 111 16.20 -9.54 2.58
CA GLU A 111 16.23 -10.90 2.00
C GLU A 111 15.34 -11.87 2.79
N GLU A 112 15.27 -11.71 4.11
CA GLU A 112 14.37 -12.50 4.97
C GLU A 112 12.90 -12.13 4.70
N ARG A 113 12.59 -10.85 4.49
CA ARG A 113 11.24 -10.40 4.11
C ARG A 113 10.83 -10.90 2.73
N ASP A 114 11.73 -10.87 1.73
CA ASP A 114 11.47 -11.48 0.41
C ASP A 114 11.17 -12.98 0.54
N ARG A 115 11.98 -13.69 1.34
CA ARG A 115 11.77 -15.12 1.58
C ARG A 115 10.44 -15.39 2.27
N LEU A 116 10.09 -14.61 3.30
CA LEU A 116 8.81 -14.72 3.99
C LEU A 116 7.63 -14.60 3.02
N LEU A 117 7.64 -13.60 2.12
CA LEU A 117 6.56 -13.41 1.14
C LEU A 117 6.42 -14.61 0.19
N ARG A 118 7.54 -15.21 -0.23
CA ARG A 118 7.55 -16.43 -1.06
C ARG A 118 7.09 -17.66 -0.30
N GLU A 119 7.51 -17.81 0.95
CA GLU A 119 7.14 -18.95 1.82
C GLU A 119 5.65 -18.92 2.17
N VAL A 120 5.07 -17.73 2.39
CA VAL A 120 3.62 -17.54 2.49
C VAL A 120 2.91 -17.85 1.17
N GLY A 121 3.59 -17.70 0.03
CA GLY A 121 3.03 -17.88 -1.31
C GLY A 121 2.40 -16.61 -1.89
N ALA A 122 2.59 -15.45 -1.26
CA ALA A 122 2.01 -14.18 -1.69
C ALA A 122 2.62 -13.64 -3.01
N ASP A 123 3.73 -14.20 -3.48
CA ASP A 123 4.31 -13.85 -4.77
C ASP A 123 3.58 -14.51 -5.96
N SER A 124 2.89 -15.63 -5.72
CA SER A 124 2.28 -16.48 -6.76
C SER A 124 0.77 -16.70 -6.61
N ALA A 125 0.20 -16.44 -5.42
CA ALA A 125 -1.23 -16.51 -5.17
C ALA A 125 -2.03 -15.53 -6.05
N GLU A 126 -3.25 -15.92 -6.40
CA GLU A 126 -4.24 -15.01 -6.98
C GLU A 126 -4.68 -13.98 -5.93
N GLU A 127 -5.04 -12.77 -6.34
CA GLU A 127 -5.56 -11.78 -5.40
C GLU A 127 -7.05 -12.03 -5.06
N ASP A 128 -7.33 -12.36 -3.80
CA ASP A 128 -8.70 -12.49 -3.29
C ASP A 128 -8.81 -11.91 -1.85
N PRO A 129 -9.56 -10.81 -1.64
CA PRO A 129 -9.74 -10.22 -0.32
C PRO A 129 -10.47 -11.14 0.68
N ASN A 130 -11.20 -12.14 0.19
CA ASN A 130 -11.91 -13.14 1.01
C ASN A 130 -11.27 -14.54 0.91
N GLY A 131 -10.11 -14.64 0.26
CA GLY A 131 -9.41 -15.89 0.02
C GLY A 131 -8.64 -16.39 1.24
N THR A 132 -7.69 -17.27 0.98
CA THR A 132 -6.67 -17.77 1.90
C THR A 132 -5.74 -16.65 2.38
N THR A 133 -4.93 -16.92 3.41
CA THR A 133 -3.95 -15.96 3.94
C THR A 133 -2.97 -15.47 2.87
N ALA A 134 -2.51 -16.35 1.97
CA ALA A 134 -1.64 -15.97 0.86
C ALA A 134 -2.33 -14.98 -0.10
N GLU A 135 -3.57 -15.26 -0.48
CA GLU A 135 -4.38 -14.43 -1.39
C GLU A 135 -4.74 -13.08 -0.77
N ARG A 136 -5.02 -13.05 0.55
CA ARG A 136 -5.26 -11.80 1.28
C ARG A 136 -4.01 -10.96 1.45
N ILE A 137 -2.86 -11.57 1.74
CA ILE A 137 -1.56 -10.86 1.80
C ILE A 137 -1.20 -10.34 0.41
N ARG A 138 -1.44 -11.13 -0.65
CA ARG A 138 -1.31 -10.66 -2.03
C ARG A 138 -2.16 -9.42 -2.26
N TYR A 139 -3.44 -9.46 -1.90
CA TYR A 139 -4.39 -8.36 -2.14
C TYR A 139 -4.09 -7.11 -1.30
N TYR A 140 -4.03 -7.25 0.03
CA TYR A 140 -4.00 -6.13 0.98
C TYR A 140 -2.61 -5.60 1.31
N VAL A 141 -1.55 -6.35 0.99
CA VAL A 141 -0.15 -5.94 1.28
C VAL A 141 0.61 -5.73 -0.02
N VAL A 142 0.81 -6.77 -0.83
CA VAL A 142 1.67 -6.70 -2.02
C VAL A 142 1.04 -5.80 -3.08
N ASN A 143 -0.19 -6.09 -3.48
CA ASN A 143 -0.90 -5.32 -4.50
C ASN A 143 -1.21 -3.90 -4.04
N GLU A 144 -1.43 -3.68 -2.76
CA GLU A 144 -1.64 -2.35 -2.20
C GLU A 144 -0.41 -1.44 -2.39
N LEU A 145 0.78 -1.98 -2.12
CA LEU A 145 2.03 -1.28 -2.36
C LEU A 145 2.32 -1.09 -3.84
N LEU A 146 2.09 -2.10 -4.67
CA LEU A 146 2.23 -2.00 -6.12
C LEU A 146 1.28 -0.96 -6.70
N LEU A 147 0.02 -0.95 -6.26
CA LEU A 147 -0.97 0.04 -6.65
C LEU A 147 -0.48 1.45 -6.30
N ALA A 148 0.07 1.66 -5.10
CA ALA A 148 0.67 2.93 -4.72
C ALA A 148 1.78 3.35 -5.71
N LEU A 149 2.71 2.45 -6.00
CA LEU A 149 3.82 2.72 -6.91
C LEU A 149 3.32 3.05 -8.32
N TYR A 150 2.47 2.22 -8.91
CA TYR A 150 2.00 2.41 -10.30
C TYR A 150 1.11 3.63 -10.50
N THR A 151 0.46 4.12 -9.45
CA THR A 151 -0.39 5.33 -9.51
C THR A 151 0.39 6.61 -9.19
N ALA A 152 1.60 6.49 -8.65
CA ALA A 152 2.51 7.60 -8.46
C ALA A 152 3.12 8.03 -9.81
N PRO A 153 3.27 9.34 -10.09
CA PRO A 153 3.95 9.84 -11.28
C PRO A 153 5.32 9.20 -11.49
N THR A 154 6.15 9.19 -10.44
CA THR A 154 7.49 8.58 -10.45
C THR A 154 7.46 7.07 -10.70
N GLY A 155 6.48 6.35 -10.15
CA GLY A 155 6.39 4.90 -10.37
C GLY A 155 5.83 4.55 -11.75
N GLY A 156 4.97 5.38 -12.32
CA GLY A 156 4.51 5.26 -13.71
C GLY A 156 5.62 5.44 -14.74
N GLU A 157 6.55 6.38 -14.49
CA GLU A 157 7.76 6.57 -15.29
C GLU A 157 8.70 5.34 -15.24
N LEU A 158 8.89 4.71 -14.06
CA LEU A 158 9.77 3.53 -13.92
C LEU A 158 9.37 2.35 -14.79
N VAL A 159 8.07 2.21 -15.05
CA VAL A 159 7.49 1.03 -15.70
C VAL A 159 6.95 1.34 -17.10
N GLY A 160 7.22 2.54 -17.61
CA GLY A 160 6.86 2.95 -18.96
C GLY A 160 5.34 3.04 -19.19
N ILE A 161 4.55 3.19 -18.13
CA ILE A 161 3.09 3.41 -18.19
C ILE A 161 2.76 4.91 -18.05
N GLU A 162 3.62 5.77 -18.58
CA GLU A 162 3.36 7.19 -18.68
C GLU A 162 1.98 7.40 -19.32
N ASN A 163 1.14 8.21 -18.70
CA ASN A 163 -0.16 8.54 -19.27
C ASN A 163 0.07 9.10 -20.69
N PRO A 164 -0.51 8.49 -21.74
CA PRO A 164 -0.29 8.94 -23.09
C PRO A 164 -0.74 10.39 -23.24
N GLN A 165 -0.04 11.10 -24.13
CA GLN A 165 -0.31 12.48 -24.49
C GLN A 165 -1.81 12.68 -24.80
N GLY A 166 -2.53 13.43 -23.95
CA GLY A 166 -3.95 13.77 -24.14
C GLY A 166 -4.92 13.45 -22.99
N HIS A 167 -4.48 12.81 -21.91
CA HIS A 167 -5.30 12.62 -20.69
C HIS A 167 -4.95 13.60 -19.56
N ALA A 168 -5.97 13.93 -18.76
CA ALA A 168 -5.93 15.00 -17.75
C ALA A 168 -4.86 14.72 -16.69
N GLY A 169 -3.76 15.49 -16.71
CA GLY A 169 -2.69 15.40 -15.71
C GLY A 169 -1.28 15.74 -16.24
N GLY A 170 -1.06 15.75 -17.55
CA GLY A 170 0.25 16.08 -18.14
C GLY A 170 0.51 17.59 -18.21
N ALA A 171 0.93 18.19 -17.09
CA ALA A 171 1.36 19.59 -17.07
C ALA A 171 2.87 19.66 -16.84
N GLU A 172 3.67 19.63 -17.92
CA GLU A 172 4.96 20.34 -18.03
C GLU A 172 5.66 20.19 -19.39
N SER A 173 5.26 19.24 -20.26
CA SER A 173 6.00 18.96 -21.51
C SER A 173 5.78 19.94 -22.68
N TYR A 174 5.01 21.04 -22.52
CA TYR A 174 4.64 21.93 -23.63
C TYR A 174 5.16 23.37 -23.55
N THR A 175 5.99 23.76 -22.57
CA THR A 175 6.52 25.14 -22.54
C THR A 175 7.84 25.32 -23.29
N GLN A 176 8.43 24.26 -23.87
CA GLN A 176 9.73 24.39 -24.53
C GLN A 176 9.75 23.85 -25.98
N GLY A 177 9.41 24.77 -26.91
CA GLY A 177 9.76 24.72 -28.34
C GLY A 177 8.55 24.48 -29.25
N SER A 178 8.09 25.45 -30.04
CA SER A 178 8.82 25.97 -31.20
C SER A 178 8.76 27.50 -31.33
N ARG A 179 9.94 28.12 -31.41
CA ARG A 179 10.16 29.36 -32.18
C ARG A 179 10.38 29.01 -33.64
#